data_AF-A0A527Z2Z4-F1
#
_entry.id   AF-A0A527Z2Z4-F1
#
_cell.length_a   1.000
_cell.length_b   1.000
_cell.length_c   1.000
_cell.angle_alpha   90.00
_cell.angle_beta   90.00
_cell.angle_gamma   90.00
#
_symmetry.space_group_name_H-M   'P 1'
#
loop_
_entity.id
_entity.type
_entity.pdbx_description
1 polymer ?
#
loop_
_entity_poly.entity_id
_entity_poly.type
_entity_poly.pdbx_seq_one_letter_code
_entity_poly.pdbx_strand_id
1 'polypeptide(L)'
;GDDFVENNTVLTSLINANSPMVFDETMLGALKVYSRHNQACIVTPFILAGAMSPVTVAGTLTQVLAEVLAGASFTQLIRPGAPVLF
;
A
#
# COMPACT_ATOMS: atom_id res chain seq x y z
N GLY A 1 -25.24 -7.05 6.29
CA GLY A 1 -24.05 -7.37 5.49
C GLY A 1 -22.98 -6.36 5.80
N ASP A 2 -23.30 -5.10 5.56
CA ASP A 2 -22.40 -3.95 5.71
C ASP A 2 -21.74 -3.88 7.09
N ASP A 3 -22.50 -4.03 8.19
CA ASP A 3 -21.92 -4.06 9.54
C ASP A 3 -20.87 -5.17 9.74
N PHE A 4 -21.03 -6.32 9.07
CA PHE A 4 -20.04 -7.38 9.13
C PHE A 4 -18.77 -6.97 8.40
N VAL A 5 -18.90 -6.38 7.20
CA VAL A 5 -17.77 -5.89 6.39
C VAL A 5 -17.03 -4.76 7.10
N GLU A 6 -17.74 -3.85 7.77
CA GLU A 6 -17.11 -2.73 8.50
C GLU A 6 -16.24 -3.19 9.69
N ASN A 7 -16.57 -4.34 10.27
CA ASN A 7 -15.91 -4.88 11.46
C ASN A 7 -15.00 -6.07 11.15
N ASN A 8 -15.05 -6.62 9.93
CA ASN A 8 -14.27 -7.78 9.54
C ASN A 8 -13.66 -7.59 8.15
N THR A 9 -12.38 -7.92 8.04
CA THR A 9 -11.67 -7.92 6.76
C THR A 9 -12.15 -9.11 5.94
N VAL A 10 -12.76 -8.84 4.79
CA VAL A 10 -13.30 -9.86 3.87
C VAL A 10 -12.69 -9.75 2.46
N LEU A 11 -11.97 -8.67 2.18
CA LEU A 11 -11.27 -8.41 0.94
C LEU A 11 -9.82 -8.01 1.22
N THR A 12 -8.94 -8.44 0.31
CA THR A 12 -7.54 -8.00 0.24
C THR A 12 -7.28 -7.46 -1.14
N SER A 13 -6.72 -6.26 -1.22
CA SER A 13 -6.51 -5.54 -2.47
C SER A 13 -5.05 -5.12 -2.62
N LEU A 14 -4.53 -5.27 -3.83
CA LEU A 14 -3.19 -4.82 -4.19
C LEU A 14 -3.21 -3.32 -4.49
N ILE A 15 -2.36 -2.58 -3.80
CA ILE A 15 -2.16 -1.14 -3.99
C ILE A 15 -0.72 -0.91 -4.42
N ASN A 16 -0.52 -0.62 -5.70
CA ASN A 16 0.81 -0.43 -6.25
C ASN A 16 1.35 0.98 -5.99
N ALA A 17 2.62 1.06 -5.61
CA ALA A 17 3.40 2.26 -5.87
C ALA A 17 3.88 2.19 -7.33
N ASN A 18 3.71 3.29 -8.07
CA ASN A 18 4.33 3.49 -9.36
C ASN A 18 5.79 3.90 -9.14
N SER A 19 6.64 2.92 -8.86
CA SER A 19 8.03 3.15 -8.51
C SER A 19 8.80 3.80 -9.68
N PRO A 20 9.70 4.77 -9.42
CA PRO A 20 10.18 5.16 -8.09
C PRO A 20 9.34 6.24 -7.39
N MET A 21 8.94 5.95 -6.14
CA MET A 21 8.44 6.89 -5.14
C MET A 21 7.16 7.67 -5.51
N VAL A 22 6.28 7.11 -6.34
CA VAL A 22 4.99 7.73 -6.70
C VAL A 22 3.83 6.81 -6.36
N PHE A 23 2.76 7.39 -5.82
CA PHE A 23 1.45 6.75 -5.77
C PHE A 23 0.49 7.56 -6.65
N ASP A 24 -0.08 6.92 -7.67
CA ASP A 24 -1.03 7.58 -8.55
C ASP A 24 -2.41 7.74 -7.90
N GLU A 25 -3.24 8.57 -8.52
CA GLU A 25 -4.57 8.89 -8.02
C GLU A 25 -5.49 7.67 -7.91
N THR A 26 -5.36 6.70 -8.82
CA THR A 26 -6.22 5.51 -8.85
C THR A 26 -5.89 4.60 -7.68
N MET A 27 -4.60 4.33 -7.46
CA MET A 27 -4.11 3.52 -6.34
C MET A 27 -4.43 4.17 -4.99
N LEU A 28 -4.23 5.49 -4.85
CA LEU A 28 -4.62 6.21 -3.64
C LEU A 28 -6.14 6.25 -3.44
N GLY A 29 -6.91 6.33 -4.54
CA GLY A 29 -8.37 6.24 -4.52
C GLY A 29 -8.84 4.93 -3.93
N ALA A 30 -8.35 3.80 -4.47
CA ALA A 30 -8.64 2.46 -3.99
C ALA A 30 -8.22 2.28 -2.52
N LEU A 31 -6.99 2.68 -2.17
CA LEU A 31 -6.47 2.60 -0.79
C LEU A 31 -7.40 3.34 0.18
N LYS A 32 -7.82 4.57 -0.15
CA LYS A 32 -8.74 5.36 0.68
C LYS A 32 -10.07 4.65 0.91
N VAL A 33 -10.62 3.98 -0.11
CA VAL A 33 -11.88 3.24 0.03
C VAL A 33 -11.68 2.03 0.93
N TYR A 34 -10.72 1.16 0.63
CA TYR A 34 -10.51 -0.07 1.40
C TYR A 34 -10.15 0.21 2.86
N SER A 35 -9.26 1.18 3.12
CA SER A 35 -8.88 1.53 4.49
C SER A 35 -10.04 2.09 5.30
N ARG A 36 -10.95 2.89 4.71
CA ARG A 36 -12.15 3.37 5.42
C ARG A 36 -13.06 2.21 5.85
N HIS A 37 -13.18 1.19 5.01
CA HIS A 37 -14.09 0.06 5.20
C HIS A 37 -13.44 -1.17 5.85
N ASN A 38 -12.30 -1.02 6.55
CA ASN A 38 -11.59 -2.12 7.23
C ASN A 38 -11.10 -3.27 6.34
N GLN A 39 -10.88 -2.99 5.05
CA GLN A 39 -10.42 -3.99 4.08
C GLN A 39 -8.91 -3.90 3.90
N ALA A 40 -8.27 -5.05 3.64
CA ALA A 40 -6.82 -5.16 3.63
C ALA A 40 -6.20 -4.57 2.38
N CYS A 41 -5.18 -3.74 2.56
CA CYS A 41 -4.36 -3.21 1.49
C CYS A 41 -2.96 -3.85 1.52
N ILE A 42 -2.55 -4.50 0.45
CA ILE A 42 -1.15 -4.89 0.24
C ILE A 42 -0.47 -3.73 -0.47
N VAL A 43 0.44 -3.04 0.19
CA VAL A 43 1.17 -1.92 -0.42
C VAL A 43 2.39 -2.50 -1.15
N THR A 44 2.36 -2.49 -2.47
CA THR A 44 3.33 -3.22 -3.30
C THR A 44 4.09 -2.28 -4.25
N PRO A 45 5.36 -1.98 -3.94
CA PRO A 45 6.28 -1.35 -4.89
C PRO A 45 6.45 -2.19 -6.16
N PHE A 46 6.26 -1.59 -7.32
CA PHE A 46 6.50 -2.26 -8.60
C PHE A 46 7.90 -1.97 -9.11
N ILE A 47 8.86 -2.80 -8.71
CA ILE A 47 10.29 -2.53 -8.91
C ILE A 47 10.96 -3.56 -9.82
N LEU A 48 11.67 -3.06 -10.82
CA LEU A 48 12.75 -3.75 -11.52
C LEU A 48 14.08 -3.05 -11.17
N ALA A 49 14.99 -3.75 -10.49
CA ALA A 49 16.27 -3.20 -10.07
C ALA A 49 17.12 -2.74 -11.27
N GLY A 50 17.64 -1.52 -11.20
CA GLY A 50 18.38 -0.87 -12.29
C GLY A 50 17.51 -0.10 -13.30
N ALA A 51 16.17 -0.15 -13.15
CA ALA A 51 15.24 0.63 -13.97
C ALA A 51 14.31 1.50 -13.10
N MET A 52 13.59 0.87 -12.16
CA MET A 52 12.63 1.56 -11.27
C MET A 52 13.18 1.71 -9.83
N SER A 53 14.37 1.18 -9.56
CA SER A 53 15.13 1.34 -8.32
C SER A 53 16.63 1.27 -8.59
N PRO A 54 17.50 1.62 -7.63
CA PRO A 54 18.94 1.42 -7.75
C PRO A 54 19.30 -0.03 -8.07
N VAL A 55 20.35 -0.26 -8.86
CA VAL A 55 20.80 -1.61 -9.24
C VAL A 55 21.33 -2.42 -8.05
N THR A 56 21.71 -1.76 -6.95
CA THR A 56 22.21 -2.45 -5.75
C THR A 56 21.05 -3.01 -4.94
N VAL A 57 21.26 -4.20 -4.36
CA VAL A 57 20.27 -4.87 -3.50
C VAL A 57 19.88 -3.98 -2.32
N ALA A 58 20.88 -3.40 -1.64
CA ALA A 58 20.63 -2.49 -0.51
C ALA A 58 19.81 -1.27 -0.94
N GLY A 59 20.15 -0.63 -2.07
CA GLY A 59 19.41 0.53 -2.58
C GLY A 59 17.96 0.19 -2.95
N THR A 60 17.75 -0.96 -3.61
CA THR A 60 16.40 -1.46 -3.91
C THR A 60 15.60 -1.72 -2.63
N LEU A 61 16.16 -2.42 -1.65
CA LEU A 61 15.46 -2.71 -0.40
C LEU A 61 15.16 -1.45 0.41
N THR A 62 16.06 -0.47 0.43
CA THR A 62 15.80 0.84 1.05
C THR A 62 14.63 1.55 0.37
N GLN A 63 14.57 1.53 -0.96
CA GLN A 63 13.45 2.13 -1.69
C GLN A 63 12.13 1.38 -1.46
N VAL A 64 12.14 0.04 -1.51
CA VAL A 64 10.97 -0.79 -1.17
C VAL A 64 10.44 -0.43 0.21
N LEU A 65 11.32 -0.37 1.21
CA LEU A 65 10.97 -0.01 2.58
C LEU A 65 10.33 1.38 2.65
N ALA A 66 10.90 2.37 1.96
CA ALA A 66 10.38 3.73 1.96
C ALA A 66 8.98 3.81 1.32
N GLU A 67 8.77 3.17 0.18
CA GLU A 67 7.50 3.17 -0.54
C GLU A 67 6.41 2.44 0.25
N VAL A 68 6.72 1.27 0.81
CA VAL A 68 5.77 0.52 1.64
C VAL A 68 5.42 1.28 2.91
N LEU A 69 6.40 1.83 3.63
CA LEU A 69 6.12 2.59 4.85
C LEU A 69 5.29 3.84 4.57
N ALA A 70 5.51 4.53 3.45
CA ALA A 70 4.70 5.68 3.07
C ALA A 70 3.24 5.27 2.82
N GLY A 71 3.01 4.24 2.00
CA GLY A 71 1.65 3.75 1.71
C GLY A 71 0.97 3.17 2.95
N ALA A 72 1.68 2.38 3.76
CA ALA A 72 1.13 1.77 4.96
C ALA A 72 0.84 2.81 6.06
N SER A 73 1.69 3.82 6.22
CA SER A 73 1.38 4.93 7.13
C SER A 73 0.14 5.69 6.67
N PHE A 74 -0.04 5.88 5.37
CA PHE A 74 -1.21 6.54 4.81
C PHE A 74 -2.52 5.77 5.09
N THR A 75 -2.52 4.43 5.05
CA THR A 75 -3.70 3.63 5.47
C THR A 75 -4.09 3.93 6.92
N GLN A 76 -3.09 4.01 7.81
CA GLN A 76 -3.32 4.29 9.24
C GLN A 76 -3.79 5.72 9.51
N LEU A 77 -3.38 6.69 8.68
CA LEU A 77 -3.90 8.07 8.74
C LEU A 77 -5.38 8.15 8.36
N ILE A 78 -5.86 7.26 7.50
CA ILE A 78 -7.27 7.21 7.08
C ILE A 78 -8.13 6.52 8.14
N ARG A 79 -7.69 5.36 8.64
CA ARG A 79 -8.36 4.61 9.71
C ARG A 79 -7.30 3.87 10.52
N PRO A 80 -7.01 4.32 11.77
CA PRO A 80 -6.11 3.60 12.65
C PRO A 80 -6.60 2.16 12.87
N GLY A 81 -5.70 1.19 12.69
CA GLY A 81 -6.01 -0.24 12.79
C GLY A 81 -6.53 -0.87 11.50
N ALA A 82 -6.61 -0.12 10.38
CA ALA A 82 -6.93 -0.71 9.08
C ALA A 82 -5.86 -1.76 8.72
N PRO A 83 -6.27 -2.97 8.28
CA PRO A 83 -5.34 -4.04 7.93
C PRO A 83 -4.48 -3.63 6.73
N VAL A 84 -3.16 -3.75 6.88
CA VAL A 84 -2.19 -3.42 5.84
C VAL A 84 -1.07 -4.44 5.83
N LEU A 85 -0.62 -4.82 4.64
CA LEU A 85 0.45 -5.77 4.43
C LEU A 85 1.63 -5.09 3.73
N PHE A 86 2.82 -5.50 4.15
CA PHE A 86 4.08 -5.23 3.48
C PHE A 86 4.29 -6.26 2.37
#